data_AF-A0A292RKK9-F1
#
_entry.id   AF-A0A292RKK9-F1
#
_cell.length_a   1.000
_cell.length_b   1.000
_cell.length_c   1.000
_cell.angle_alpha   90.00
_cell.angle_beta   90.00
_cell.angle_gamma   90.00
#
_symmetry.space_group_name_H-M   'P 1'
#
loop_
_entity.id
_entity.type
_entity.pdbx_description
1 polymer ?
#
loop_
_entity_poly.entity_id
_entity_poly.type
_entity_poly.pdbx_seq_one_letter_code
_entity_poly.pdbx_strand_id
1 'polypeptide(L)'
;MKIQKNNINFQAGLTKQIRSEIASSNVKQISDYISKNGIPNDFKENKLIAWCSLKCLEIIKTLNKEYNLRFGLPKGIFVEDFHLLNVSNQQSAGVTNFAPCQLHLKNKTIFPEKTIFFNEFKGFNYSGGNEYWDRIDLTADANYDDKISATDFFMEIFFHEFAHAIHEENLIKRLGEDKTVKTIKKTLNPANIRCFREKNEKLLNTICEYASVNPFEAVACDLSKRFIENVNKNKLTIEQNFISKSPYRKHHFFLLPFTDTETNPLSDLLRKCWNGKF
;
A
#
# COMPACT_ATOMS: atom_id res chain seq x y z
N MET A 1 6.39 8.19 34.51
CA MET A 1 5.03 7.64 34.32
C MET A 1 5.18 6.16 33.98
N LYS A 2 4.79 5.24 34.88
CA LYS A 2 4.88 3.79 34.65
C LYS A 2 3.73 3.39 33.74
N ILE A 3 4.04 3.01 32.49
CA ILE A 3 3.05 2.48 31.55
C ILE A 3 2.64 1.11 32.07
N GLN A 4 1.36 0.97 32.45
CA GLN A 4 0.77 -0.31 32.80
C GLN A 4 0.82 -1.21 31.57
N LYS A 5 1.44 -2.39 31.72
CA LYS A 5 1.31 -3.50 30.78
C LYS A 5 -0.15 -3.96 30.80
N ASN A 6 -0.98 -3.35 29.97
CA ASN A 6 -2.26 -3.95 29.64
C ASN A 6 -1.97 -5.21 28.81
N ASN A 7 -2.45 -6.35 29.31
CA ASN A 7 -2.53 -7.60 28.57
C ASN A 7 -3.49 -7.42 27.38
N ILE A 8 -3.01 -6.84 26.27
CA ILE A 8 -3.74 -6.78 25.02
C ILE A 8 -3.33 -8.04 24.23
N ASN A 9 -4.08 -9.13 24.43
CA ASN A 9 -4.01 -10.30 23.58
C ASN A 9 -4.78 -10.02 22.28
N PHE A 10 -4.19 -9.20 21.41
CA PHE A 10 -4.35 -9.09 19.94
C PHE A 10 -4.06 -7.65 19.52
N GLN A 11 -2.77 -7.32 19.35
CA GLN A 11 -2.27 -6.03 18.89
C GLN A 11 -2.19 -6.09 17.35
N ALA A 12 -3.08 -5.40 16.64
CA ALA A 12 -3.09 -5.25 15.17
C ALA A 12 -2.87 -6.51 14.30
N GLY A 13 -3.14 -7.72 14.82
CA GLY A 13 -2.89 -8.99 14.13
C GLY A 13 -1.43 -9.45 14.01
N LEU A 14 -0.49 -8.83 14.74
CA LEU A 14 0.90 -9.28 14.81
C LEU A 14 1.09 -10.40 15.85
N THR A 15 0.64 -11.61 15.50
CA THR A 15 0.61 -12.77 16.39
C THR A 15 2.00 -13.25 16.84
N LYS A 16 2.08 -14.03 17.93
CA LYS A 16 3.34 -14.65 18.39
C LYS A 16 4.01 -15.51 17.31
N GLN A 17 3.20 -16.22 16.52
CA GLN A 17 3.69 -17.02 15.40
C GLN A 17 4.34 -16.11 14.35
N ILE A 18 3.63 -15.08 13.89
CA ILE A 18 4.16 -14.13 12.90
C ILE A 18 5.44 -13.46 13.41
N ARG A 19 5.48 -13.01 14.66
CA ARG A 19 6.70 -12.44 15.27
C ARG A 19 7.88 -13.41 15.23
N SER A 20 7.62 -14.70 15.47
CA SER A 20 8.66 -15.74 15.40
C SER A 20 9.15 -15.95 13.97
N GLU A 21 8.24 -15.97 13.00
CA GLU A 21 8.58 -16.04 11.57
C GLU A 21 9.45 -14.86 11.13
N ILE A 22 9.09 -13.64 11.54
CA ILE A 22 9.87 -12.43 11.25
C ILE A 22 11.25 -12.48 11.92
N ALA A 23 11.33 -12.85 13.19
CA ALA A 23 12.60 -12.92 13.92
C ALA A 23 13.57 -13.94 13.31
N SER A 24 13.05 -15.08 12.85
CA SER A 24 13.82 -16.16 12.21
C SER A 24 14.09 -15.93 10.72
N SER A 25 13.50 -14.90 10.12
CA SER A 25 13.68 -14.58 8.70
C SER A 25 15.12 -14.16 8.38
N ASN A 26 15.56 -14.54 7.18
CA ASN A 26 16.84 -14.15 6.63
C ASN A 26 16.63 -13.11 5.52
N VAL A 27 17.03 -11.86 5.77
CA VAL A 27 16.83 -10.73 4.86
C VAL A 27 17.48 -10.98 3.51
N LYS A 28 18.67 -11.58 3.47
CA LYS A 28 19.35 -11.90 2.21
C LYS A 28 18.57 -12.91 1.38
N GLN A 29 18.07 -13.99 1.99
CA GLN A 29 17.25 -14.99 1.27
C GLN A 29 15.96 -14.39 0.72
N ILE A 30 15.31 -13.52 1.49
CA ILE A 30 14.13 -12.78 1.05
C ILE A 30 14.49 -11.86 -0.12
N SER A 31 15.59 -11.11 0.01
CA SER A 31 16.08 -10.18 -1.01
C SER A 31 16.41 -10.89 -2.32
N ASP A 32 17.07 -12.04 -2.24
CA ASP A 32 17.39 -12.90 -3.39
C ASP A 32 16.12 -13.42 -4.07
N TYR A 33 15.10 -13.82 -3.29
CA TYR A 33 13.81 -14.25 -3.83
C TYR A 33 13.09 -13.10 -4.55
N ILE A 34 12.99 -11.92 -3.93
CA ILE A 34 12.33 -10.75 -4.52
C ILE A 34 13.08 -10.30 -5.78
N SER A 35 14.42 -10.31 -5.77
CA SER A 35 15.26 -9.99 -6.93
C SER A 35 15.05 -10.95 -8.10
N LYS A 36 14.91 -12.26 -7.84
CA LYS A 36 14.57 -13.27 -8.86
C LYS A 36 13.22 -13.03 -9.53
N ASN A 37 12.34 -12.23 -8.91
CA ASN A 37 11.07 -11.79 -9.49
C ASN A 37 11.20 -10.46 -10.26
N GLY A 38 12.43 -9.99 -10.52
CA GLY A 38 12.68 -8.77 -11.27
C GLY A 38 12.46 -7.48 -10.47
N ILE A 39 12.46 -7.56 -9.14
CA ILE A 39 12.24 -6.42 -8.23
C ILE A 39 13.52 -6.15 -7.45
N PRO A 40 14.35 -5.17 -7.89
CA PRO A 40 15.48 -4.70 -7.10
C PRO A 40 15.05 -4.27 -5.70
N ASN A 41 15.87 -4.57 -4.70
CA ASN A 41 15.54 -4.24 -3.32
C ASN A 41 16.80 -4.06 -2.46
N ASP A 42 16.65 -3.28 -1.39
CA ASP A 42 17.59 -3.19 -0.27
C ASP A 42 16.79 -2.89 1.00
N PHE A 43 16.78 -3.84 1.93
CA PHE A 43 16.03 -3.71 3.18
C PHE A 43 16.89 -3.20 4.36
N LYS A 44 18.19 -2.96 4.17
CA LYS A 44 19.12 -2.53 5.23
C LYS A 44 19.00 -3.37 6.51
N GLU A 45 18.94 -4.70 6.35
CA GLU A 45 18.75 -5.68 7.42
C GLU A 45 17.42 -5.57 8.21
N ASN A 46 16.46 -4.75 7.78
CA ASN A 46 15.15 -4.66 8.44
C ASN A 46 14.29 -5.89 8.10
N LYS A 47 14.25 -6.84 9.05
CA LYS A 47 13.51 -8.11 8.92
C LYS A 47 12.00 -7.94 8.76
N LEU A 48 11.39 -7.00 9.49
CA LEU A 48 9.95 -6.76 9.42
C LEU A 48 9.56 -6.32 8.01
N ILE A 49 10.22 -5.28 7.50
CA ILE A 49 9.90 -4.73 6.17
C ILE A 49 10.16 -5.76 5.08
N ALA A 50 11.29 -6.48 5.14
CA ALA A 50 11.62 -7.54 4.20
C ALA A 50 10.53 -8.62 4.17
N TRP A 51 10.14 -9.11 5.35
CA TRP A 51 9.13 -10.16 5.48
C TRP A 51 7.73 -9.69 5.03
N CYS A 52 7.29 -8.51 5.44
CA CYS A 52 6.01 -7.94 5.01
C CYS A 52 5.96 -7.74 3.49
N SER A 53 7.05 -7.24 2.90
CA SER A 53 7.18 -7.06 1.45
C SER A 53 7.09 -8.39 0.71
N LEU A 54 7.72 -9.45 1.24
CA LEU A 54 7.59 -10.80 0.70
C LEU A 54 6.14 -11.28 0.77
N LYS A 55 5.45 -11.09 1.90
CA LYS A 55 4.05 -11.52 2.04
C LYS A 55 3.11 -10.77 1.11
N CYS A 56 3.28 -9.47 0.93
CA CYS A 56 2.54 -8.71 -0.08
C CYS A 56 2.78 -9.28 -1.50
N LEU A 57 4.05 -9.54 -1.86
CA LEU A 57 4.40 -10.12 -3.16
C LEU A 57 3.77 -11.51 -3.37
N GLU A 58 3.87 -12.40 -2.38
CA GLU A 58 3.29 -13.75 -2.42
C GLU A 58 1.77 -13.69 -2.64
N ILE A 59 1.08 -12.86 -1.85
CA ILE A 59 -0.38 -12.65 -1.92
C ILE A 59 -0.78 -12.12 -3.30
N ILE A 60 -0.13 -11.07 -3.79
CA ILE A 60 -0.47 -10.48 -5.10
C ILE A 60 -0.20 -11.46 -6.25
N LYS A 61 0.89 -12.22 -6.18
CA LYS A 61 1.19 -13.26 -7.18
C LYS A 61 0.14 -14.37 -7.16
N THR A 62 -0.31 -14.80 -5.98
CA THR A 62 -1.40 -15.78 -5.84
C THR A 62 -2.69 -15.26 -6.45
N LEU A 63 -3.08 -14.00 -6.19
CA LEU A 63 -4.25 -13.37 -6.82
C LEU A 63 -4.17 -13.36 -8.34
N ASN A 64 -3.02 -12.95 -8.87
CA ASN A 64 -2.79 -12.93 -10.31
C ASN A 64 -2.92 -14.33 -10.92
N LYS A 65 -2.38 -15.35 -10.25
CA LYS A 65 -2.40 -16.73 -10.73
C LYS A 65 -3.78 -17.39 -10.59
N GLU A 66 -4.36 -17.39 -9.39
CA GLU A 66 -5.57 -18.16 -9.08
C GLU A 66 -6.83 -17.52 -9.68
N TYR A 67 -6.87 -16.19 -9.78
CA TYR A 67 -8.03 -15.46 -10.26
C TYR A 67 -7.81 -14.78 -11.62
N ASN A 68 -6.71 -15.10 -12.31
CA ASN A 68 -6.34 -14.53 -13.60
C ASN A 68 -6.35 -12.98 -13.59
N LEU A 69 -5.91 -12.41 -12.47
CA LEU A 69 -5.75 -10.97 -12.30
C LEU A 69 -4.41 -10.54 -12.91
N ARG A 70 -4.27 -9.24 -13.19
CA ARG A 70 -3.06 -8.65 -13.81
C ARG A 70 -2.57 -7.43 -13.05
N PHE A 71 -2.60 -7.52 -11.72
CA PHE A 71 -2.08 -6.50 -10.83
C PHE A 71 -0.59 -6.27 -11.08
N GLY A 72 -0.21 -4.99 -11.11
CA GLY A 72 1.19 -4.59 -11.22
C GLY A 72 1.97 -4.94 -9.97
N LEU A 73 3.23 -5.29 -10.14
CA LEU A 73 4.20 -5.38 -9.06
C LEU A 73 5.02 -4.08 -9.01
N PRO A 74 5.53 -3.69 -7.83
CA PRO A 74 6.45 -2.56 -7.73
C PRO A 74 7.71 -2.81 -8.55
N LYS A 75 8.32 -1.73 -9.06
CA LYS A 75 9.60 -1.81 -9.81
C LYS A 75 10.82 -1.83 -8.90
N GLY A 76 10.64 -1.64 -7.59
CA GLY A 76 11.68 -1.79 -6.58
C GLY A 76 11.11 -1.56 -5.19
N ILE A 77 11.79 -2.07 -4.16
CA ILE A 77 11.38 -1.90 -2.76
C ILE A 77 12.62 -1.61 -1.93
N PHE A 78 12.68 -0.43 -1.31
CA PHE A 78 13.88 0.02 -0.59
C PHE A 78 13.54 0.54 0.80
N VAL A 79 14.43 0.32 1.74
CA VAL A 79 14.43 0.99 3.04
C VAL A 79 15.40 2.15 2.98
N GLU A 80 14.91 3.37 3.16
CA GLU A 80 15.73 4.56 3.01
C GLU A 80 15.43 5.61 4.08
N ASP A 81 16.45 6.41 4.41
CA ASP A 81 16.28 7.60 5.22
C ASP A 81 15.57 8.66 4.35
N PHE A 82 14.33 8.99 4.71
CA PHE A 82 13.52 9.92 3.94
C PHE A 82 14.13 11.33 3.88
N HIS A 83 15.03 11.68 4.82
CA HIS A 83 15.78 12.93 4.75
C HIS A 83 16.78 12.93 3.60
N LEU A 84 17.34 11.76 3.27
CA LEU A 84 18.24 11.59 2.12
C LEU A 84 17.48 11.58 0.79
N LEU A 85 16.24 11.09 0.78
CA LEU A 85 15.38 11.06 -0.41
C LEU A 85 14.59 12.36 -0.64
N ASN A 86 14.67 13.32 0.29
CA ASN A 86 13.93 14.58 0.26
C ASN A 86 12.41 14.41 0.04
N VAL A 87 11.83 13.41 0.71
CA VAL A 87 10.38 13.18 0.72
C VAL A 87 9.67 14.36 1.41
N SER A 88 8.51 14.78 0.90
CA SER A 88 7.77 15.91 1.47
C SER A 88 7.31 15.67 2.91
N ASN A 89 6.83 14.45 3.20
CA ASN A 89 6.48 14.00 4.54
C ASN A 89 7.53 13.04 5.10
N GLN A 90 8.44 13.59 5.91
CA GLN A 90 9.53 12.87 6.57
C GLN A 90 9.07 11.89 7.65
N GLN A 91 7.83 12.01 8.12
CA GLN A 91 7.23 11.13 9.12
C GLN A 91 6.42 9.99 8.48
N SER A 92 6.23 10.00 7.15
CA SER A 92 5.58 8.87 6.49
C SER A 92 6.42 7.61 6.67
N ALA A 93 5.75 6.48 6.90
CA ALA A 93 6.42 5.20 7.03
C ALA A 93 6.60 4.49 5.69
N GLY A 94 5.83 4.87 4.67
CA GLY A 94 5.95 4.40 3.29
C GLY A 94 5.66 5.53 2.29
N VAL A 95 6.27 5.45 1.10
CA VAL A 95 5.89 6.24 -0.08
C VAL A 95 6.15 5.45 -1.36
N THR A 96 5.34 5.70 -2.38
CA THR A 96 5.52 5.16 -3.73
C THR A 96 5.93 6.26 -4.71
N ASN A 97 7.00 6.06 -5.45
CA ASN A 97 7.49 7.00 -6.46
C ASN A 97 6.65 6.87 -7.74
N PHE A 98 5.65 7.73 -7.90
CA PHE A 98 4.81 7.77 -9.09
C PHE A 98 5.51 8.40 -10.31
N ALA A 99 4.98 8.16 -11.50
CA ALA A 99 5.35 8.89 -12.71
C ALA A 99 4.72 10.30 -12.74
N PRO A 100 5.47 11.36 -13.11
CA PRO A 100 6.91 11.33 -13.38
C PRO A 100 7.70 11.14 -12.09
N CYS A 101 8.78 10.36 -12.14
CA CYS A 101 9.63 10.10 -10.98
C CYS A 101 10.10 11.42 -10.36
N GLN A 102 9.89 11.57 -9.04
CA GLN A 102 10.26 12.78 -8.29
C GLN A 102 11.37 12.51 -7.28
N LEU A 103 11.57 11.24 -6.91
CA LEU A 103 12.58 10.84 -5.93
C LEU A 103 13.91 10.51 -6.61
N HIS A 104 15.00 11.03 -6.04
CA HIS A 104 16.36 10.86 -6.54
C HIS A 104 17.28 10.46 -5.39
N LEU A 105 18.22 9.55 -5.66
CA LEU A 105 19.36 9.35 -4.77
C LEU A 105 20.22 10.61 -4.73
N LYS A 106 20.89 10.83 -3.59
CA LYS A 106 21.91 11.88 -3.41
C LYS A 106 22.97 11.91 -4.54
N ASN A 107 23.14 10.79 -5.26
CA ASN A 107 24.08 10.61 -6.37
C ASN A 107 23.47 10.79 -7.79
N LYS A 108 22.30 11.44 -7.93
CA LYS A 108 21.60 11.68 -9.22
C LYS A 108 21.01 10.45 -9.92
N THR A 109 21.04 9.27 -9.29
CA THR A 109 20.31 8.10 -9.81
C THR A 109 18.80 8.36 -9.70
N ILE A 110 18.09 8.20 -10.82
CA ILE A 110 16.64 8.28 -10.87
C ILE A 110 16.07 6.90 -10.54
N PHE A 111 15.25 6.82 -9.50
CA PHE A 111 14.49 5.60 -9.26
C PHE A 111 13.31 5.53 -10.23
N PRO A 112 13.00 4.34 -10.77
CA PRO A 112 11.88 4.19 -11.67
C PRO A 112 10.55 4.45 -10.94
N GLU A 113 9.49 4.62 -11.72
CA GLU A 113 8.14 4.75 -11.20
C GLU A 113 7.67 3.42 -10.57
N LYS A 114 6.66 3.46 -9.70
CA LYS A 114 6.20 2.31 -8.89
C LYS A 114 7.29 1.70 -7.99
N THR A 115 8.36 2.43 -7.68
CA THR A 115 9.30 2.03 -6.63
C THR A 115 8.72 2.42 -5.28
N ILE A 116 8.69 1.46 -4.35
CA ILE A 116 8.24 1.66 -2.97
C ILE A 116 9.44 1.95 -2.09
N PHE A 117 9.31 2.95 -1.23
CA PHE A 117 10.27 3.28 -0.19
C PHE A 117 9.59 3.16 1.16
N PHE A 118 10.22 2.43 2.08
CA PHE A 118 9.86 2.44 3.49
C PHE A 118 10.87 3.26 4.26
N ASN A 119 10.39 4.04 5.22
CA ASN A 119 11.24 4.92 5.98
C ASN A 119 12.13 4.09 6.92
N GLU A 120 13.43 4.31 6.84
CA GLU A 120 14.39 3.69 7.74
C GLU A 120 14.16 4.12 9.19
N PHE A 121 13.63 5.32 9.41
CA PHE A 121 13.53 5.94 10.74
C PHE A 121 14.86 5.83 11.48
N LYS A 122 15.93 6.31 10.83
CA LYS A 122 17.32 6.06 11.21
C LYS A 122 17.63 6.34 12.69
N GLY A 123 16.98 7.33 13.29
CA GLY A 123 17.11 7.66 14.72
C GLY A 123 16.58 6.59 15.69
N PHE A 124 15.86 5.58 15.21
CA PHE A 124 15.26 4.48 15.95
C PHE A 124 15.97 3.13 15.69
N ASN A 125 17.07 3.13 14.92
CA ASN A 125 17.83 1.92 14.61
C ASN A 125 18.60 1.40 15.84
N TYR A 126 18.67 0.08 15.97
CA TYR A 126 19.58 -0.63 16.87
C TYR A 126 20.19 -1.84 16.15
N SER A 127 21.14 -2.53 16.80
CA SER A 127 21.78 -3.71 16.21
C SER A 127 20.76 -4.83 15.97
N GLY A 128 20.35 -5.00 14.70
CA GLY A 128 19.44 -6.07 14.27
C GLY A 128 17.96 -5.71 14.20
N GLY A 129 17.58 -4.43 14.31
CA GLY A 129 16.19 -4.00 14.19
C GLY A 129 15.97 -2.49 14.27
N ASN A 130 14.72 -2.07 14.40
CA ASN A 130 14.31 -0.67 14.48
C ASN A 130 13.08 -0.51 15.38
N GLU A 131 13.16 0.36 16.38
CA GLU A 131 12.12 0.48 17.42
C GLU A 131 10.76 0.95 16.89
N TYR A 132 10.73 1.76 15.84
CA TYR A 132 9.47 2.19 15.21
C TYR A 132 8.77 0.98 14.60
N TRP A 133 9.51 0.22 13.79
CA TRP A 133 8.98 -0.96 13.10
C TRP A 133 8.61 -2.10 14.06
N ASP A 134 9.35 -2.28 15.16
CA ASP A 134 9.00 -3.29 16.18
C ASP A 134 7.67 -3.02 16.89
N ARG A 135 7.19 -1.78 16.83
CA ARG A 135 5.92 -1.29 17.43
C ARG A 135 4.85 -1.02 16.37
N ILE A 136 5.01 -1.57 15.17
CA ILE A 136 4.07 -1.36 14.06
C ILE A 136 2.63 -1.73 14.43
N ASP A 137 2.44 -2.64 15.37
CA ASP A 137 1.14 -3.03 15.88
C ASP A 137 0.47 -1.89 16.68
N LEU A 138 1.20 -1.29 17.61
CA LEU A 138 0.72 -0.13 18.37
C LEU A 138 0.44 1.06 17.46
N THR A 139 1.26 1.24 16.42
CA THR A 139 1.05 2.27 15.40
C THR A 139 -0.20 2.00 14.57
N ALA A 140 -0.45 0.76 14.17
CA ALA A 140 -1.63 0.39 13.41
C ALA A 140 -2.92 0.56 14.24
N ASP A 141 -2.90 0.11 15.50
CA ASP A 141 -4.03 0.29 16.43
C ASP A 141 -4.33 1.80 16.62
N ALA A 142 -3.31 2.61 16.91
CA ALA A 142 -3.47 4.05 17.10
C ALA A 142 -4.00 4.76 15.84
N ASN A 143 -3.44 4.43 14.66
CA ASN A 143 -3.89 5.04 13.40
C ASN A 143 -5.34 4.65 13.06
N TYR A 144 -5.79 3.45 13.44
CA TYR A 144 -7.16 3.03 13.24
C TYR A 144 -8.13 3.72 14.21
N ASP A 145 -7.76 3.82 15.49
CA ASP A 145 -8.53 4.53 16.52
C ASP A 145 -8.71 6.02 16.16
N ASP A 146 -7.65 6.64 15.64
CA ASP A 146 -7.65 8.02 15.13
C ASP A 146 -8.29 8.15 13.73
N LYS A 147 -8.83 7.06 13.17
CA LYS A 147 -9.48 6.99 11.84
C LYS A 147 -8.58 7.40 10.67
N ILE A 148 -7.26 7.40 10.87
CA ILE A 148 -6.27 7.68 9.83
C ILE A 148 -6.17 6.49 8.87
N SER A 149 -6.15 5.26 9.39
CA SER A 149 -6.06 4.01 8.60
C SER A 149 -7.42 3.32 8.42
N ALA A 150 -7.55 2.54 7.36
CA ALA A 150 -8.79 1.87 6.97
C ALA A 150 -9.06 0.59 7.78
N THR A 151 -8.01 0.02 8.38
CA THR A 151 -8.02 -1.16 9.24
C THR A 151 -7.01 -0.99 10.38
N ASP A 152 -7.13 -1.87 11.37
CA ASP A 152 -6.18 -2.01 12.48
C ASP A 152 -5.02 -2.96 12.17
N PHE A 153 -4.93 -3.52 10.95
CA PHE A 153 -3.99 -4.60 10.70
C PHE A 153 -2.60 -4.07 10.35
N PHE A 154 -1.56 -4.57 11.02
CA PHE A 154 -0.19 -4.05 10.88
C PHE A 154 0.37 -4.07 9.44
N MET A 155 -0.16 -4.96 8.58
CA MET A 155 0.25 -5.02 7.17
C MET A 155 -0.35 -3.95 6.28
N GLU A 156 -1.32 -3.15 6.76
CA GLU A 156 -2.02 -2.18 5.93
C GLU A 156 -1.08 -1.23 5.20
N ILE A 157 -0.10 -0.69 5.89
CA ILE A 157 0.88 0.22 5.29
C ILE A 157 1.62 -0.41 4.11
N PHE A 158 1.95 -1.70 4.19
CA PHE A 158 2.64 -2.41 3.12
C PHE A 158 1.68 -2.64 1.94
N PHE A 159 0.45 -3.10 2.22
CA PHE A 159 -0.55 -3.26 1.16
C PHE A 159 -0.94 -1.94 0.50
N HIS A 160 -0.92 -0.84 1.25
CA HIS A 160 -1.21 0.51 0.76
C HIS A 160 -0.19 0.95 -0.28
N GLU A 161 1.11 0.80 -0.01
CA GLU A 161 2.15 1.13 -0.99
C GLU A 161 2.13 0.19 -2.21
N PHE A 162 1.85 -1.09 -2.00
CA PHE A 162 1.64 -2.00 -3.14
C PHE A 162 0.38 -1.63 -3.95
N ALA A 163 -0.67 -1.14 -3.30
CA ALA A 163 -1.89 -0.68 -3.97
C ALA A 163 -1.63 0.53 -4.87
N HIS A 164 -0.75 1.45 -4.46
CA HIS A 164 -0.27 2.54 -5.30
C HIS A 164 0.44 2.04 -6.58
N ALA A 165 1.37 1.09 -6.44
CA ALA A 165 2.04 0.47 -7.58
C ALA A 165 1.06 -0.26 -8.53
N ILE A 166 0.06 -0.94 -7.97
CA ILE A 166 -1.01 -1.61 -8.70
C ILE A 166 -1.88 -0.61 -9.47
N HIS A 167 -2.24 0.50 -8.83
CA HIS A 167 -3.09 1.54 -9.42
C HIS A 167 -2.38 2.25 -10.55
N GLU A 168 -1.12 2.64 -10.38
CA GLU A 168 -0.32 3.25 -11.44
C GLU A 168 -0.18 2.31 -12.64
N GLU A 169 0.09 1.01 -12.42
CA GLU A 169 0.14 0.02 -13.49
C GLU A 169 -1.20 -0.07 -14.24
N ASN A 170 -2.33 -0.02 -13.53
CA ASN A 170 -3.65 0.02 -14.16
C ASN A 170 -3.84 1.27 -15.02
N LEU A 171 -3.40 2.43 -14.54
CA LEU A 171 -3.46 3.68 -15.30
C LEU A 171 -2.60 3.59 -16.56
N ILE A 172 -1.37 3.09 -16.48
CA ILE A 172 -0.49 2.88 -17.64
C ILE A 172 -1.17 1.96 -18.67
N LYS A 173 -1.66 0.79 -18.24
CA LYS A 173 -2.35 -0.16 -19.13
C LYS A 173 -3.60 0.43 -19.80
N ARG A 174 -4.28 1.36 -19.12
CA ARG A 174 -5.55 1.94 -19.59
C ARG A 174 -5.37 3.17 -20.46
N LEU A 175 -4.45 4.06 -20.08
CA LEU A 175 -4.30 5.38 -20.67
C LEU A 175 -3.08 5.49 -21.60
N GLY A 176 -2.08 4.61 -21.42
CA GLY A 176 -0.73 4.77 -21.99
C GLY A 176 0.13 5.71 -21.15
N GLU A 177 1.46 5.57 -21.28
CA GLU A 177 2.46 6.24 -20.42
C GLU A 177 2.31 7.77 -20.37
N ASP A 178 2.30 8.43 -21.53
CA ASP A 178 2.19 9.90 -21.63
C ASP A 178 0.93 10.46 -20.97
N LYS A 179 -0.20 9.78 -21.17
CA LYS A 179 -1.47 10.21 -20.58
C LYS A 179 -1.49 9.94 -19.09
N THR A 180 -0.90 8.84 -18.62
CA THR A 180 -0.75 8.58 -17.18
C THR A 180 0.05 9.68 -16.49
N VAL A 181 1.20 10.08 -17.04
CA VAL A 181 2.01 11.19 -16.49
C VAL A 181 1.22 12.49 -16.42
N LYS A 182 0.50 12.86 -17.48
CA LYS A 182 -0.35 14.07 -17.50
C LYS A 182 -1.47 13.98 -16.47
N THR A 183 -2.09 12.82 -16.36
CA THR A 183 -3.17 12.54 -15.42
C THR A 183 -2.67 12.65 -13.98
N ILE A 184 -1.55 12.00 -13.62
CA ILE A 184 -0.97 12.09 -12.27
C ILE A 184 -0.59 13.53 -11.93
N LYS A 185 0.11 14.24 -12.83
CA LYS A 185 0.46 15.67 -12.62
C LYS A 185 -0.77 16.54 -12.39
N LYS A 186 -1.84 16.33 -13.17
CA LYS A 186 -3.09 17.07 -13.01
C LYS A 186 -3.71 16.76 -11.65
N THR A 187 -3.79 15.49 -11.27
CA THR A 187 -4.41 15.06 -10.01
C THR A 187 -3.68 15.55 -8.78
N LEU A 188 -2.35 15.51 -8.80
CA LEU A 188 -1.51 15.95 -7.69
C LEU A 188 -1.36 17.48 -7.62
N ASN A 189 -1.97 18.24 -8.53
CA ASN A 189 -2.02 19.69 -8.42
C ASN A 189 -2.79 20.10 -7.15
N PRO A 190 -2.25 20.99 -6.30
CA PRO A 190 -2.88 21.38 -5.04
C PRO A 190 -4.33 21.89 -5.16
N ALA A 191 -4.68 22.58 -6.25
CA ALA A 191 -6.04 23.06 -6.47
C ALA A 191 -7.02 21.91 -6.77
N ASN A 192 -6.56 20.89 -7.51
CA ASN A 192 -7.37 19.71 -7.82
C ASN A 192 -7.51 18.79 -6.61
N ILE A 193 -6.45 18.62 -5.83
CA ILE A 193 -6.48 17.92 -4.52
C ILE A 193 -7.53 18.56 -3.62
N ARG A 194 -7.50 19.89 -3.45
CA ARG A 194 -8.46 20.61 -2.62
C ARG A 194 -9.90 20.41 -3.10
N CYS A 195 -10.16 20.59 -4.40
CA CYS A 195 -11.48 20.38 -5.00
C CYS A 195 -11.99 18.94 -4.81
N PHE A 196 -11.10 17.95 -5.00
CA PHE A 196 -11.43 16.55 -4.77
C PHE A 196 -11.83 16.29 -3.31
N ARG A 197 -11.05 16.81 -2.35
CA ARG A 197 -11.32 16.65 -0.92
C ARG A 197 -12.65 17.30 -0.54
N GLU A 198 -12.85 18.58 -0.87
CA GLU A 198 -14.09 19.32 -0.56
C GLU A 198 -15.35 18.60 -1.07
N LYS A 199 -15.27 17.97 -2.24
CA LYS A 199 -16.39 17.26 -2.86
C LYS A 199 -16.65 15.88 -2.26
N ASN A 200 -15.62 15.16 -1.84
CA ASN A 200 -15.71 13.72 -1.57
C ASN A 200 -15.36 13.31 -0.14
N GLU A 201 -14.88 14.22 0.73
CA GLU A 201 -14.41 13.92 2.09
C GLU A 201 -15.42 13.09 2.90
N LYS A 202 -16.68 13.51 2.96
CA LYS A 202 -17.72 12.76 3.71
C LYS A 202 -17.89 11.32 3.23
N LEU A 203 -17.78 11.11 1.92
CA LEU A 203 -17.94 9.79 1.31
C LEU A 203 -16.69 8.94 1.50
N LEU A 204 -15.49 9.52 1.41
CA LEU A 204 -14.22 8.79 1.55
C LEU A 204 -13.87 8.51 3.02
N ASN A 205 -14.31 9.35 3.95
CA ASN A 205 -14.13 9.13 5.38
C ASN A 205 -14.88 7.90 5.92
N THR A 206 -15.76 7.28 5.11
CA THR A 206 -16.31 5.95 5.43
C THR A 206 -15.29 4.82 5.25
N ILE A 207 -14.18 5.07 4.56
CA ILE A 207 -13.01 4.20 4.49
C ILE A 207 -12.07 4.57 5.65
N CYS A 208 -11.50 5.78 5.61
CA CYS A 208 -10.70 6.44 6.64
C CYS A 208 -10.47 7.91 6.24
N GLU A 209 -9.98 8.75 7.16
CA GLU A 209 -9.69 10.15 6.89
C GLU A 209 -8.61 10.32 5.81
N TYR A 210 -7.60 9.46 5.79
CA TYR A 210 -6.48 9.54 4.84
C TYR A 210 -6.93 9.29 3.39
N ALA A 211 -7.96 8.46 3.18
CA ALA A 211 -8.55 8.21 1.85
C ALA A 211 -9.06 9.49 1.17
N SER A 212 -9.42 10.53 1.94
CA SER A 212 -9.92 11.80 1.41
C SER A 212 -8.82 12.74 0.88
N VAL A 213 -7.54 12.44 1.17
CA VAL A 213 -6.42 13.35 0.85
C VAL A 213 -6.32 13.59 -0.64
N ASN A 214 -6.31 12.53 -1.45
CA ASN A 214 -6.30 12.63 -2.91
C ASN A 214 -6.83 11.34 -3.54
N PRO A 215 -7.09 11.31 -4.86
CA PRO A 215 -7.65 10.13 -5.51
C PRO A 215 -6.79 8.86 -5.49
N PHE A 216 -5.47 8.98 -5.34
CA PHE A 216 -4.57 7.84 -5.20
C PHE A 216 -4.70 7.23 -3.80
N GLU A 217 -4.71 8.05 -2.74
CA GLU A 217 -4.95 7.54 -1.38
C GLU A 217 -6.32 6.88 -1.25
N ALA A 218 -7.35 7.45 -1.89
CA ALA A 218 -8.68 6.85 -1.92
C ALA A 218 -8.66 5.40 -2.45
N VAL A 219 -7.93 5.17 -3.55
CA VAL A 219 -7.79 3.84 -4.14
C VAL A 219 -6.92 2.94 -3.27
N ALA A 220 -5.80 3.45 -2.76
CA ALA A 220 -4.87 2.66 -1.97
C ALA A 220 -5.48 2.21 -0.63
N CYS A 221 -6.20 3.08 0.08
CA CYS A 221 -6.90 2.74 1.33
C CYS A 221 -8.02 1.71 1.11
N ASP A 222 -8.86 1.85 0.06
CA ASP A 222 -9.91 0.85 -0.20
C ASP A 222 -9.31 -0.48 -0.67
N LEU A 223 -8.28 -0.44 -1.51
CA LEU A 223 -7.64 -1.66 -2.01
C LEU A 223 -6.86 -2.40 -0.90
N SER A 224 -6.13 -1.69 -0.03
CA SER A 224 -5.45 -2.26 1.14
C SER A 224 -6.44 -2.90 2.12
N LYS A 225 -7.53 -2.20 2.44
CA LYS A 225 -8.63 -2.74 3.26
C LYS A 225 -9.18 -4.03 2.66
N ARG A 226 -9.45 -4.05 1.35
CA ARG A 226 -9.93 -5.27 0.67
C ARG A 226 -8.91 -6.40 0.71
N PHE A 227 -7.61 -6.13 0.56
CA PHE A 227 -6.60 -7.18 0.73
C PHE A 227 -6.72 -7.82 2.12
N ILE A 228 -6.79 -6.99 3.16
CA ILE A 228 -6.78 -7.41 4.56
C ILE A 228 -8.07 -8.17 4.95
N GLU A 229 -9.23 -7.70 4.49
CA GLU A 229 -10.52 -8.36 4.73
C GLU A 229 -10.64 -9.74 4.07
N ASN A 230 -9.76 -10.06 3.12
CA ASN A 230 -9.82 -11.27 2.30
C ASN A 230 -8.61 -12.19 2.51
N VAL A 231 -7.74 -11.85 3.47
CA VAL A 231 -6.60 -12.64 3.89
C VAL A 231 -6.89 -13.26 5.24
N ASN A 232 -6.58 -14.54 5.39
CA ASN A 232 -6.54 -15.20 6.68
C ASN A 232 -5.49 -14.51 7.55
N LYS A 233 -5.91 -13.69 8.52
CA LYS A 233 -5.01 -12.85 9.32
C LYS A 233 -3.94 -13.63 10.11
N ASN A 234 -4.16 -14.92 10.37
CA ASN A 234 -3.18 -15.78 11.06
C ASN A 234 -2.17 -16.40 10.10
N LYS A 235 -2.61 -16.83 8.91
CA LYS A 235 -1.78 -17.55 7.94
C LYS A 235 -1.21 -16.66 6.84
N LEU A 236 -1.74 -15.45 6.70
CA LEU A 236 -1.50 -14.52 5.59
C LEU A 236 -1.71 -15.16 4.21
N THR A 237 -2.74 -16.00 4.09
CA THR A 237 -3.16 -16.64 2.85
C THR A 237 -4.48 -16.07 2.39
N ILE A 238 -4.72 -16.04 1.09
CA ILE A 238 -5.96 -15.50 0.52
C ILE A 238 -7.09 -16.53 0.66
N GLU A 239 -8.26 -16.06 1.07
CA GLU A 239 -9.43 -16.91 1.23
C GLU A 239 -10.41 -16.76 0.07
N GLN A 240 -10.45 -15.59 -0.60
CA GLN A 240 -11.40 -15.33 -1.68
C GLN A 240 -10.96 -14.25 -2.68
N ASN A 241 -11.58 -14.25 -3.86
CA ASN A 241 -11.39 -13.22 -4.89
C ASN A 241 -12.19 -11.95 -4.56
N PHE A 242 -11.55 -11.01 -3.86
CA PHE A 242 -12.19 -9.74 -3.51
C PHE A 242 -12.50 -8.84 -4.71
N ILE A 243 -11.83 -9.03 -5.86
CA ILE A 243 -12.05 -8.19 -7.05
C ILE A 243 -13.41 -8.43 -7.68
N SER A 244 -13.94 -9.65 -7.58
CA SER A 244 -15.20 -10.06 -8.21
C SER A 244 -16.42 -9.19 -7.81
N LYS A 245 -16.38 -8.59 -6.62
CA LYS A 245 -17.40 -7.70 -6.05
C LYS A 245 -16.83 -6.30 -5.73
N SER A 246 -15.71 -5.93 -6.34
CA SER A 246 -15.06 -4.64 -6.10
C SER A 246 -15.36 -3.61 -7.19
N PRO A 247 -15.16 -2.30 -6.90
CA PRO A 247 -15.17 -1.23 -7.90
C PRO A 247 -14.11 -1.39 -9.01
N TYR A 248 -13.11 -2.24 -8.79
CA TYR A 248 -11.95 -2.45 -9.65
C TYR A 248 -12.13 -3.57 -10.68
N ARG A 249 -13.26 -4.28 -10.63
CA ARG A 249 -13.57 -5.34 -11.59
C ARG A 249 -13.59 -4.77 -13.01
N LYS A 250 -12.95 -5.49 -13.94
CA LYS A 250 -13.17 -5.26 -15.38
C LYS A 250 -14.58 -5.73 -15.73
N HIS A 251 -15.48 -4.80 -16.00
CA HIS A 251 -16.78 -5.13 -16.57
C HIS A 251 -16.60 -5.52 -18.05
N HIS A 252 -16.95 -6.75 -18.41
CA HIS A 252 -17.20 -7.10 -19.80
C HIS A 252 -18.56 -6.53 -20.22
N PHE A 253 -18.61 -5.88 -21.38
CA PHE A 253 -19.81 -5.19 -21.87
C PHE A 253 -21.07 -6.09 -21.92
N PHE A 254 -20.87 -7.39 -22.14
CA PHE A 254 -21.94 -8.39 -22.20
C PHE A 254 -22.54 -8.82 -20.85
N LEU A 255 -21.89 -8.50 -19.72
CA LEU A 255 -22.37 -8.86 -18.38
C LEU A 255 -23.06 -7.71 -17.64
N LEU A 256 -23.09 -6.51 -18.24
CA LEU A 256 -23.73 -5.32 -17.67
C LEU A 256 -25.23 -5.46 -17.37
N PRO A 257 -26.06 -6.19 -18.15
CA PRO A 257 -27.49 -6.31 -17.85
C PRO A 257 -27.81 -7.24 -16.68
N PHE A 258 -26.86 -8.05 -16.21
CA PHE A 258 -27.09 -9.15 -15.27
C PHE A 258 -26.40 -8.97 -13.92
N THR A 259 -25.72 -7.84 -13.71
CA THR A 259 -25.19 -7.48 -12.40
C THR A 259 -26.10 -6.44 -11.80
N ASP A 260 -26.83 -6.80 -10.75
CA ASP A 260 -27.49 -5.85 -9.84
C ASP A 260 -26.43 -4.90 -9.29
N THR A 261 -26.18 -3.80 -9.99
CA THR A 261 -25.38 -2.71 -9.46
C THR A 261 -26.35 -1.82 -8.70
N GLU A 262 -26.59 -2.13 -7.43
CA GLU A 262 -26.88 -1.07 -6.47
C GLU A 262 -25.83 0.02 -6.70
N THR A 263 -26.28 1.21 -7.10
CA THR A 263 -25.43 2.34 -7.42
C THR A 263 -24.86 2.91 -6.13
N ASN A 264 -23.87 2.22 -5.56
CA ASN A 264 -23.13 2.68 -4.40
C ASN A 264 -22.25 3.88 -4.81
N PRO A 265 -22.51 5.10 -4.30
CA PRO A 265 -21.76 6.30 -4.69
C PRO A 265 -20.26 6.19 -4.43
N LEU A 266 -19.86 5.48 -3.36
CA LEU A 266 -18.44 5.23 -3.04
C LEU A 266 -17.80 4.35 -4.11
N SER A 267 -18.46 3.25 -4.48
CA SER A 267 -17.98 2.36 -5.54
C SER A 267 -17.83 3.08 -6.87
N ASP A 268 -18.78 3.95 -7.21
CA ASP A 268 -18.73 4.76 -8.44
C ASP A 268 -17.57 5.75 -8.43
N LEU A 269 -17.32 6.41 -7.29
CA LEU A 269 -16.19 7.31 -7.09
C LEU A 269 -14.86 6.56 -7.19
N LEU A 270 -14.70 5.46 -6.45
CA LEU A 270 -13.48 4.65 -6.45
C LEU A 270 -13.18 4.09 -7.84
N ARG A 271 -14.20 3.66 -8.59
CA ARG A 271 -14.05 3.23 -9.98
C ARG A 271 -13.60 4.37 -10.89
N LYS A 272 -14.06 5.61 -10.67
CA LYS A 272 -13.59 6.79 -11.40
C LYS A 272 -12.12 7.07 -11.07
N CYS A 273 -11.73 7.07 -9.80
CA CYS A 273 -10.35 7.26 -9.35
C CYS A 273 -9.41 6.17 -9.93
N TRP A 274 -9.80 4.90 -9.82
CA TRP A 274 -9.09 3.75 -10.38
C TRP A 274 -8.76 3.92 -11.87
N ASN A 275 -9.68 4.51 -12.62
CA ASN A 275 -9.59 4.66 -14.07
C ASN A 275 -9.03 6.01 -14.54
N GLY A 276 -8.55 6.87 -13.62
CA GLY A 276 -7.97 8.16 -13.95
C GLY A 276 -9.00 9.22 -14.37
N LYS A 277 -10.26 9.07 -13.95
CA LYS A 277 -11.36 10.01 -14.26
C LYS A 277 -11.64 10.88 -13.04
N PHE A 278 -10.85 11.92 -12.85
CA PHE A 278 -10.94 12.85 -11.72
C PHE A 278 -11.75 14.10 -12.07
#